data_AF-A0A9E1IR87-F1
#
_entry.id   AF-A0A9E1IR87-F1
#
_cell.length_a   1.000
_cell.length_b   1.000
_cell.length_c   1.000
_cell.angle_alpha   90.00
_cell.angle_beta   90.00
_cell.angle_gamma   90.00
#
_symmetry.space_group_name_H-M   'P 1'
#
loop_
_entity.id
_entity.type
_entity.pdbx_description
1 polymer ?
#
loop_
_entity_poly.entity_id
_entity_poly.type
_entity_poly.pdbx_seq_one_letter_code
_entity_poly.pdbx_strand_id
1 'polypeptide(L)'
;MIGFIQLCYERSMVWKDKDRLRLKKNDNEKVNVMMKCLNALLFLMSYVFSINSYADNPSNEDLLKELINDIPLFIEKLNDKSSDEKVKEFVKRVKEDIGSDTVNIFNKISKGYRKLSRADYKDHINWDRKAEKWLEKSNQWLLRTAENGLYDSQYSLGSNYMTGSNGFKENCKSSIYWYKKAYESNPEDPYALMILARIYFKGDEDCMKKQDYKLALKYNKELYKHAAKTIAPEFHRLESSARIGVIYLNGGFGIEKNYQNAYKWFNDNNNDYTGTNQYYIGYMYSHGLFVQKDNIAAMKWYKKSASEGSHDGQYKTGLHYYYGLGITKDYVMSYVWLNISAANGSKNAAEVRDEVEEKLNTASIIKAQKISSRCLESKYVMCDY
;
A
#
# COMPACT_ATOMS: atom_id res chain seq x y z
N MET A 1 -6.56 -9.09 -11.28
CA MET A 1 -5.40 -9.99 -11.43
C MET A 1 -5.31 -10.56 -12.84
N ILE A 2 -6.35 -11.24 -13.34
CA ILE A 2 -6.46 -11.68 -14.76
C ILE A 2 -6.27 -10.50 -15.72
N GLY A 3 -6.85 -9.33 -15.45
CA GLY A 3 -6.63 -8.12 -16.23
C GLY A 3 -5.19 -7.60 -16.25
N PHE A 4 -4.39 -7.85 -15.21
CA PHE A 4 -2.96 -7.45 -15.15
C PHE A 4 -2.08 -8.44 -15.92
N ILE A 5 -2.42 -9.73 -15.87
CA ILE A 5 -1.83 -10.80 -16.68
C ILE A 5 -2.16 -10.57 -18.17
N GLN A 6 -3.40 -10.18 -18.48
CA GLN A 6 -3.86 -9.79 -19.81
C GLN A 6 -3.16 -8.52 -20.30
N LEU A 7 -2.91 -7.52 -19.45
CA LEU A 7 -2.17 -6.30 -19.81
C LEU A 7 -0.69 -6.59 -20.09
N CYS A 8 -0.06 -7.49 -19.32
CA CYS A 8 1.29 -8.01 -19.56
C CYS A 8 1.36 -8.81 -20.87
N TYR A 9 0.31 -9.58 -21.17
CA TYR A 9 0.15 -10.33 -22.42
C TYR A 9 -0.08 -9.40 -23.63
N GLU A 10 -0.94 -8.39 -23.53
CA GLU A 10 -1.22 -7.44 -24.61
C GLU A 10 -0.03 -6.53 -24.91
N ARG A 11 0.69 -6.06 -23.88
CA ARG A 11 1.93 -5.28 -24.09
C ARG A 11 3.08 -6.09 -24.66
N SER A 12 3.12 -7.41 -24.45
CA SER A 12 4.08 -8.30 -25.14
C SER A 12 3.67 -8.62 -26.59
N MET A 13 2.42 -8.33 -26.99
CA MET A 13 1.85 -8.61 -28.32
C MET A 13 1.86 -7.41 -29.31
N VAL A 14 2.03 -6.16 -28.86
CA VAL A 14 2.04 -4.95 -29.75
C VAL A 14 3.25 -4.90 -30.72
N TRP A 15 4.21 -5.80 -30.57
CA TRP A 15 5.50 -5.78 -31.28
C TRP A 15 5.48 -6.44 -32.67
N LYS A 16 4.33 -6.52 -33.34
CA LYS A 16 4.23 -7.43 -34.48
C LYS A 16 4.87 -6.94 -35.79
N ASP A 17 4.80 -5.67 -36.23
CA ASP A 17 5.10 -5.46 -37.66
C ASP A 17 5.86 -4.20 -38.13
N LYS A 18 6.25 -3.22 -37.30
CA LYS A 18 7.01 -2.04 -37.81
C LYS A 18 8.41 -1.77 -37.26
N ASP A 19 8.80 -2.37 -36.14
CA ASP A 19 10.12 -2.10 -35.52
C ASP A 19 11.16 -3.23 -35.68
N ARG A 20 10.84 -4.31 -36.41
CA ARG A 20 11.79 -5.39 -36.72
C ARG A 20 13.09 -4.92 -37.40
N LEU A 21 13.07 -3.76 -38.05
CA LEU A 21 14.25 -3.20 -38.72
C LEU A 21 15.07 -2.22 -37.86
N ARG A 22 14.56 -1.75 -36.71
CA ARG A 22 15.30 -0.80 -35.84
C ARG A 22 15.93 -1.44 -34.60
N LEU A 23 15.47 -2.61 -34.15
CA LEU A 23 15.92 -3.22 -32.90
C LEU A 23 16.92 -4.38 -33.09
N LYS A 24 17.98 -4.13 -33.88
CA LYS A 24 19.24 -4.88 -33.76
C LYS A 24 20.09 -4.45 -32.55
N LYS A 25 19.60 -3.51 -31.72
CA LYS A 25 20.30 -2.96 -30.55
C LYS A 25 19.37 -2.94 -29.33
N ASN A 26 19.42 -4.01 -28.53
CA ASN A 26 19.50 -4.00 -27.06
C ASN A 26 18.87 -5.27 -26.46
N ASP A 27 19.73 -6.19 -25.99
CA ASP A 27 19.36 -7.38 -25.22
C ASP A 27 18.59 -7.04 -23.91
N ASN A 28 18.68 -5.80 -23.42
CA ASN A 28 18.02 -5.33 -22.19
C ASN A 28 16.48 -5.34 -22.25
N GLU A 29 15.86 -5.09 -23.41
CA GLU A 29 14.39 -5.11 -23.52
C GLU A 29 13.82 -6.54 -23.49
N LYS A 30 14.53 -7.50 -24.11
CA LYS A 30 14.16 -8.92 -24.08
C LYS A 30 14.29 -9.52 -22.68
N VAL A 31 15.34 -9.15 -21.95
CA VAL A 31 15.54 -9.50 -20.53
C VAL A 31 14.41 -8.92 -19.67
N ASN A 32 14.01 -7.67 -19.89
CA ASN A 32 12.92 -7.04 -19.14
C ASN A 32 11.56 -7.73 -19.31
N VAL A 33 11.25 -8.26 -20.49
CA VAL A 33 10.00 -9.01 -20.73
C VAL A 33 10.03 -10.39 -20.05
N MET A 34 11.13 -11.13 -20.15
CA MET A 34 11.31 -12.39 -19.41
C MET A 34 11.20 -12.19 -17.90
N MET A 35 11.81 -11.12 -17.38
CA MET A 35 11.80 -10.81 -15.96
C MET A 35 10.42 -10.40 -15.47
N LYS A 36 9.60 -9.70 -16.27
CA LYS A 36 8.20 -9.42 -15.95
C LYS A 36 7.36 -10.70 -15.85
N CYS A 37 7.58 -11.67 -16.75
CA CYS A 37 6.91 -12.97 -16.68
C CYS A 37 7.38 -13.79 -15.47
N LEU A 38 8.67 -13.75 -15.13
CA LEU A 38 9.23 -14.44 -13.98
C LEU A 38 8.75 -13.83 -12.65
N ASN A 39 8.71 -12.50 -12.56
CA ASN A 39 8.17 -11.79 -11.41
C ASN A 39 6.66 -12.03 -11.25
N ALA A 40 5.91 -12.12 -12.35
CA ALA A 40 4.49 -12.52 -12.29
C ALA A 40 4.32 -13.95 -11.77
N LEU A 41 5.16 -14.89 -12.21
CA LEU A 41 5.17 -16.28 -11.72
C LEU A 41 5.59 -16.36 -10.24
N LEU A 42 6.63 -15.65 -9.84
CA LEU A 42 7.11 -15.59 -8.46
C LEU A 42 6.09 -14.90 -7.54
N PHE A 43 5.41 -13.86 -8.02
CA PHE A 43 4.33 -13.19 -7.31
C PHE A 43 3.12 -14.10 -7.17
N LEU A 44 2.71 -14.80 -8.24
CA LEU A 44 1.65 -15.81 -8.19
C LEU A 44 2.00 -16.95 -7.23
N MET A 45 3.24 -17.41 -7.22
CA MET A 45 3.71 -18.41 -6.25
C MET A 45 3.67 -17.88 -4.82
N SER A 46 4.18 -16.67 -4.57
CA SER A 46 4.11 -16.03 -3.24
C SER A 46 2.67 -15.76 -2.77
N TYR A 47 1.77 -15.43 -3.70
CA TYR A 47 0.36 -15.18 -3.44
C TYR A 47 -0.37 -16.48 -3.10
N VAL A 48 -0.09 -17.58 -3.82
CA VAL A 48 -0.54 -18.94 -3.47
C VAL A 48 -0.02 -19.37 -2.09
N PHE A 49 1.24 -19.06 -1.78
CA PHE A 49 1.81 -19.32 -0.44
C PHE A 49 1.11 -18.50 0.65
N SER A 50 0.79 -17.23 0.40
CA SER A 50 0.07 -16.36 1.34
C SER A 50 -1.40 -16.77 1.52
N ILE A 51 -2.05 -17.30 0.49
CA ILE A 51 -3.41 -17.86 0.60
C ILE A 51 -3.40 -19.17 1.39
N ASN A 52 -2.36 -19.99 1.23
CA ASN A 52 -2.18 -21.24 1.98
C ASN A 52 -2.05 -21.04 3.50
N SER A 53 -1.57 -19.88 3.98
CA SER A 53 -1.54 -19.58 5.42
C SER A 53 -2.90 -19.19 6.01
N TYR A 54 -3.93 -19.01 5.18
CA TYR A 54 -5.30 -18.63 5.58
C TYR A 54 -6.37 -19.60 5.01
N ALA A 55 -6.00 -20.87 4.82
CA ALA A 55 -6.74 -21.86 4.03
C ALA A 55 -8.09 -22.35 4.60
N ASP A 56 -8.64 -21.71 5.63
CA ASP A 56 -9.95 -22.07 6.20
C ASP A 56 -11.14 -21.38 5.48
N ASN A 57 -10.88 -20.58 4.43
CA ASN A 57 -11.92 -19.85 3.69
C ASN A 57 -12.18 -20.48 2.30
N PRO A 58 -13.40 -20.98 2.00
CA PRO A 58 -13.73 -21.66 0.73
C PRO A 58 -13.45 -20.84 -0.54
N SER A 59 -13.55 -19.52 -0.45
CA SER A 59 -13.30 -18.60 -1.58
C SER A 59 -11.83 -18.57 -2.04
N ASN A 60 -10.90 -18.91 -1.14
CA ASN A 60 -9.47 -19.00 -1.43
C ASN A 60 -9.10 -20.30 -2.15
N GLU A 61 -9.89 -21.36 -1.98
CA GLU A 61 -9.64 -22.68 -2.54
C GLU A 61 -9.91 -22.71 -4.06
N ASP A 62 -10.95 -22.01 -4.52
CA ASP A 62 -11.29 -21.93 -5.94
C ASP A 62 -10.31 -21.04 -6.72
N LEU A 63 -9.82 -19.96 -6.10
CA LEU A 63 -8.79 -19.11 -6.67
C LEU A 63 -7.44 -19.85 -6.83
N LEU A 64 -7.11 -20.71 -5.85
CA LEU A 64 -5.92 -21.57 -5.92
C LEU A 64 -6.02 -22.59 -7.07
N LYS A 65 -7.21 -23.18 -7.27
CA LYS A 65 -7.49 -24.14 -8.36
C LYS A 65 -7.34 -23.49 -9.73
N GLU A 66 -7.81 -22.26 -9.92
CA GLU A 66 -7.62 -21.52 -11.18
C GLU A 66 -6.14 -21.26 -11.45
N LEU A 67 -5.40 -20.72 -10.47
CA LEU A 67 -3.97 -20.40 -10.63
C LEU A 67 -3.11 -21.62 -10.97
N ILE A 68 -3.39 -22.77 -10.34
CA ILE A 68 -2.68 -24.04 -10.54
C ILE A 68 -2.89 -24.58 -11.96
N ASN A 69 -4.06 -24.36 -12.55
CA ASN A 69 -4.37 -24.78 -13.91
C ASN A 69 -3.77 -23.82 -14.95
N ASP A 70 -3.73 -22.52 -14.65
CA ASP A 70 -3.31 -21.49 -15.61
C ASP A 70 -1.79 -21.36 -15.79
N ILE A 71 -1.00 -21.66 -14.75
CA ILE A 71 0.47 -21.54 -14.80
C ILE A 71 1.11 -22.48 -15.85
N PRO A 72 0.79 -23.79 -15.89
CA PRO A 72 1.29 -24.68 -16.94
C PRO A 72 0.84 -24.26 -18.35
N LEU A 73 -0.42 -23.84 -18.49
CA LEU A 73 -1.00 -23.34 -19.74
C LEU A 73 -0.33 -22.04 -20.23
N PHE A 74 0.08 -21.17 -19.31
CA PHE A 74 0.83 -19.95 -19.61
C PHE A 74 2.25 -20.27 -20.11
N ILE A 75 2.93 -21.21 -19.46
CA ILE A 75 4.27 -21.70 -19.87
C ILE A 75 4.22 -22.40 -21.23
N GLU A 76 3.18 -23.18 -21.50
CA GLU A 76 2.97 -23.88 -22.77
C GLU A 76 2.64 -22.91 -23.91
N LYS A 77 1.78 -21.90 -23.66
CA LYS A 77 1.48 -20.83 -24.63
C LYS A 77 2.67 -19.92 -24.94
N LEU A 78 3.57 -19.70 -23.99
CA LEU A 78 4.85 -18.99 -24.22
C LEU A 78 5.78 -19.78 -25.16
N ASN A 79 5.73 -21.11 -25.09
CA ASN A 79 6.53 -22.02 -25.92
C ASN A 79 6.00 -22.10 -27.37
N ASP A 80 4.68 -22.12 -27.56
CA ASP A 80 4.06 -22.33 -28.87
C ASP A 80 4.03 -21.09 -29.78
N LYS A 81 4.25 -19.88 -29.24
CA LYS A 81 4.11 -18.62 -30.01
C LYS A 81 5.41 -17.87 -30.29
N SER A 82 6.55 -18.32 -29.74
CA SER A 82 7.85 -17.68 -29.97
C SER A 82 8.68 -18.44 -31.02
N SER A 83 9.05 -17.77 -32.11
CA SER A 83 10.03 -18.29 -33.07
C SER A 83 11.49 -18.01 -32.68
N ASP A 84 11.73 -17.37 -31.52
CA ASP A 84 13.07 -16.98 -31.04
C ASP A 84 13.69 -18.14 -30.23
N GLU A 85 14.81 -18.69 -30.73
CA GLU A 85 15.53 -19.80 -30.09
C GLU A 85 15.97 -19.50 -28.66
N LYS A 86 16.31 -18.25 -28.33
CA LYS A 86 16.71 -17.88 -26.96
C LYS A 86 15.55 -17.99 -25.98
N VAL A 87 14.31 -17.72 -26.45
CA VAL A 87 13.09 -17.88 -25.63
C VAL A 87 12.77 -19.36 -25.45
N LYS A 88 12.96 -20.18 -26.49
CA LYS A 88 12.80 -21.64 -26.38
C LYS A 88 13.84 -22.25 -25.43
N GLU A 89 15.08 -21.79 -25.50
CA GLU A 89 16.16 -22.21 -24.61
C GLU A 89 15.98 -21.68 -23.18
N PHE A 90 15.39 -20.49 -23.01
CA PHE A 90 14.97 -19.97 -21.71
C PHE A 90 13.83 -20.78 -21.12
N VAL A 91 12.77 -21.09 -21.87
CA VAL A 91 11.66 -21.96 -21.41
C VAL A 91 12.19 -23.36 -21.09
N LYS A 92 13.13 -23.87 -21.88
CA LYS A 92 13.82 -25.14 -21.60
C LYS A 92 14.64 -25.06 -20.32
N ARG A 93 15.46 -24.03 -20.13
CA ARG A 93 16.22 -23.77 -18.89
C ARG A 93 15.32 -23.56 -17.68
N VAL A 94 14.20 -22.84 -17.82
CA VAL A 94 13.20 -22.68 -16.76
C VAL A 94 12.54 -24.03 -16.44
N LYS A 95 12.21 -24.86 -17.44
CA LYS A 95 11.72 -26.24 -17.23
C LYS A 95 12.77 -27.17 -16.60
N GLU A 96 14.06 -26.94 -16.86
CA GLU A 96 15.19 -27.70 -16.33
C GLU A 96 15.57 -27.25 -14.91
N ASP A 97 15.64 -25.94 -14.64
CA ASP A 97 15.97 -25.30 -13.36
C ASP A 97 14.81 -25.42 -12.34
N ILE A 98 13.57 -25.34 -12.82
CA ILE A 98 12.36 -25.60 -12.03
C ILE A 98 12.09 -27.13 -11.97
N GLY A 99 12.71 -27.93 -12.84
CA GLY A 99 12.56 -29.38 -12.93
C GLY A 99 11.23 -29.83 -13.54
N SER A 100 11.28 -30.82 -14.43
CA SER A 100 10.10 -31.55 -14.97
C SER A 100 9.23 -32.16 -13.87
N ASP A 101 9.82 -32.36 -12.71
CA ASP A 101 9.13 -32.77 -11.51
C ASP A 101 8.20 -31.69 -10.96
N THR A 102 8.36 -30.39 -11.18
CA THR A 102 7.49 -29.39 -10.51
C THR A 102 6.08 -29.33 -11.08
N VAL A 103 5.85 -29.56 -12.38
CA VAL A 103 4.48 -29.75 -12.92
C VAL A 103 3.88 -31.06 -12.42
N ASN A 104 4.69 -32.11 -12.34
CA ASN A 104 4.32 -33.38 -11.72
C ASN A 104 4.12 -33.28 -10.21
N ILE A 105 4.81 -32.35 -9.55
CA ILE A 105 4.74 -32.08 -8.13
C ILE A 105 3.57 -31.16 -7.87
N PHE A 106 3.24 -30.15 -8.68
CA PHE A 106 1.98 -29.41 -8.60
C PHE A 106 0.78 -30.34 -8.79
N ASN A 107 0.86 -31.32 -9.71
CA ASN A 107 -0.13 -32.38 -9.86
C ASN A 107 -0.15 -33.37 -8.67
N LYS A 108 1.01 -33.71 -8.09
CA LYS A 108 1.10 -34.52 -6.84
C LYS A 108 0.72 -33.73 -5.59
N ILE A 109 0.84 -32.40 -5.59
CA ILE A 109 0.42 -31.45 -4.55
C ILE A 109 -1.10 -31.39 -4.60
N SER A 110 -1.69 -31.18 -5.77
CA SER A 110 -3.14 -31.24 -5.99
C SER A 110 -3.74 -32.60 -5.58
N LYS A 111 -3.10 -33.72 -5.93
CA LYS A 111 -3.52 -35.07 -5.48
C LYS A 111 -3.20 -35.36 -4.01
N GLY A 112 -2.13 -34.80 -3.48
CA GLY A 112 -1.66 -34.96 -2.11
C GLY A 112 -2.49 -34.17 -1.12
N TYR A 113 -2.91 -32.96 -1.46
CA TYR A 113 -3.81 -32.12 -0.67
C TYR A 113 -5.20 -32.76 -0.52
N ARG A 114 -5.72 -33.38 -1.59
CA ARG A 114 -6.93 -34.23 -1.55
C ARG A 114 -6.78 -35.48 -0.67
N LYS A 115 -5.56 -35.90 -0.36
CA LYS A 115 -5.25 -37.03 0.54
C LYS A 115 -4.93 -36.57 1.96
N LEU A 116 -4.26 -35.42 2.14
CA LEU A 116 -3.90 -34.81 3.43
C LEU A 116 -5.12 -34.23 4.15
N SER A 117 -6.13 -33.76 3.42
CA SER A 117 -7.45 -33.47 4.00
C SER A 117 -8.14 -34.72 4.60
N ARG A 118 -7.52 -35.91 4.45
CA ARG A 118 -8.01 -37.21 4.91
C ARG A 118 -6.95 -38.05 5.67
N ALA A 119 -5.71 -37.59 5.90
CA ALA A 119 -4.65 -38.44 6.47
C ALA A 119 -3.62 -37.70 7.36
N ASP A 120 -3.09 -38.44 8.34
CA ASP A 120 -2.33 -37.99 9.52
C ASP A 120 -1.02 -37.20 9.29
N TYR A 121 -0.75 -36.35 10.29
CA TYR A 121 0.32 -35.38 10.56
C TYR A 121 1.77 -35.63 10.04
N LYS A 122 2.17 -36.85 9.65
CA LYS A 122 3.57 -37.16 9.24
C LYS A 122 3.92 -36.75 7.81
N ASP A 123 2.95 -36.75 6.89
CA ASP A 123 3.20 -36.40 5.48
C ASP A 123 3.34 -34.87 5.26
N HIS A 124 2.81 -34.06 6.17
CA HIS A 124 2.98 -32.60 6.17
C HIS A 124 4.44 -32.18 6.35
N ILE A 125 5.16 -32.77 7.32
CA ILE A 125 6.55 -32.43 7.67
C ILE A 125 7.53 -32.58 6.48
N ASN A 126 7.32 -33.59 5.64
CA ASN A 126 8.19 -33.83 4.49
C ASN A 126 7.88 -32.89 3.30
N TRP A 127 6.66 -32.38 3.26
CA TRP A 127 6.22 -31.41 2.26
C TRP A 127 6.71 -30.01 2.59
N ASP A 128 6.60 -29.62 3.86
CA ASP A 128 7.10 -28.34 4.38
C ASP A 128 8.60 -28.18 4.09
N ARG A 129 9.40 -29.23 4.30
CA ARG A 129 10.83 -29.24 3.99
C ARG A 129 11.14 -29.05 2.49
N LYS A 130 10.28 -29.51 1.59
CA LYS A 130 10.45 -29.30 0.14
C LYS A 130 10.05 -27.89 -0.27
N ALA A 131 8.96 -27.37 0.31
CA ALA A 131 8.51 -26.01 0.11
C ALA A 131 9.55 -24.99 0.60
N GLU A 132 10.17 -25.23 1.76
CA GLU A 132 11.28 -24.43 2.30
C GLU A 132 12.46 -24.36 1.32
N LYS A 133 12.85 -25.48 0.72
CA LYS A 133 13.95 -25.52 -0.27
C LYS A 133 13.63 -24.73 -1.54
N TRP A 134 12.37 -24.70 -1.98
CA TRP A 134 11.98 -23.89 -3.14
C TRP A 134 11.91 -22.42 -2.81
N LEU A 135 11.42 -22.08 -1.62
CA LEU A 135 11.42 -20.72 -1.13
C LEU A 135 12.86 -20.19 -1.02
N GLU A 136 13.79 -21.01 -0.53
CA GLU A 136 15.21 -20.66 -0.47
C GLU A 136 15.79 -20.40 -1.86
N LYS A 137 15.55 -21.29 -2.83
CA LYS A 137 15.99 -21.09 -4.23
C LYS A 137 15.38 -19.84 -4.86
N SER A 138 14.09 -19.61 -4.64
CA SER A 138 13.36 -18.42 -5.09
C SER A 138 14.00 -17.15 -4.53
N ASN A 139 14.32 -17.15 -3.23
CA ASN A 139 14.97 -16.02 -2.56
C ASN A 139 16.40 -15.80 -3.06
N GLN A 140 17.15 -16.86 -3.37
CA GLN A 140 18.47 -16.73 -4.01
C GLN A 140 18.37 -16.07 -5.40
N TRP A 141 17.38 -16.44 -6.20
CA TRP A 141 17.12 -15.79 -7.48
C TRP A 141 16.74 -14.32 -7.30
N LEU A 142 15.81 -14.03 -6.38
CA LEU A 142 15.37 -12.68 -6.08
C LEU A 142 16.53 -11.76 -5.64
N LEU A 143 17.45 -12.28 -4.83
CA LEU A 143 18.66 -11.57 -4.42
C LEU A 143 19.57 -11.29 -5.62
N ARG A 144 19.88 -12.30 -6.44
CA ARG A 144 20.74 -12.14 -7.63
C ARG A 144 20.17 -11.13 -8.62
N THR A 145 18.86 -11.16 -8.86
CA THR A 145 18.21 -10.25 -9.80
C THR A 145 18.17 -8.82 -9.27
N ALA A 146 17.99 -8.65 -7.96
CA ALA A 146 18.06 -7.34 -7.32
C ALA A 146 19.49 -6.75 -7.31
N GLU A 147 20.50 -7.59 -7.10
CA GLU A 147 21.92 -7.21 -7.22
C GLU A 147 22.27 -6.78 -8.64
N ASN A 148 21.64 -7.40 -9.65
CA ASN A 148 21.77 -7.01 -11.06
C ASN A 148 20.97 -5.76 -11.44
N GLY A 149 20.37 -5.05 -10.48
CA GLY A 149 19.74 -3.75 -10.72
C GLY A 149 18.26 -3.80 -11.06
N LEU A 150 17.62 -4.98 -11.06
CA LEU A 150 16.21 -5.09 -11.46
C LEU A 150 15.28 -4.47 -10.41
N TYR A 151 14.57 -3.43 -10.84
CA TYR A 151 13.67 -2.63 -10.01
C TYR A 151 12.67 -3.48 -9.21
N ASP A 152 11.90 -4.33 -9.88
CA ASP A 152 10.84 -5.14 -9.24
C ASP A 152 11.40 -6.06 -8.15
N SER A 153 12.59 -6.63 -8.38
CA SER A 153 13.26 -7.50 -7.42
C SER A 153 13.77 -6.71 -6.21
N GLN A 154 14.35 -5.53 -6.44
CA GLN A 154 14.77 -4.62 -5.37
C GLN A 154 13.57 -4.13 -4.55
N TYR A 155 12.48 -3.72 -5.21
CA TYR A 155 11.25 -3.32 -4.53
C TYR A 155 10.65 -4.46 -3.69
N SER A 156 10.61 -5.68 -4.27
CA SER A 156 10.09 -6.87 -3.58
C SER A 156 10.94 -7.26 -2.38
N LEU A 157 12.28 -7.18 -2.47
CA LEU A 157 13.15 -7.37 -1.31
C LEU A 157 12.91 -6.29 -0.25
N GLY A 158 12.74 -5.03 -0.67
CA GLY A 158 12.34 -3.94 0.20
C GLY A 158 11.10 -4.30 1.02
N SER A 159 10.06 -4.81 0.34
CA SER A 159 8.81 -5.23 0.97
C SER A 159 8.98 -6.44 1.88
N ASN A 160 9.64 -7.50 1.41
CA ASN A 160 9.82 -8.75 2.17
C ASN A 160 10.59 -8.51 3.47
N TYR A 161 11.65 -7.71 3.42
CA TYR A 161 12.38 -7.32 4.62
C TYR A 161 11.59 -6.37 5.54
N MET A 162 10.64 -5.59 5.01
CA MET A 162 9.78 -4.76 5.85
C MET A 162 8.80 -5.61 6.65
N THR A 163 8.18 -6.61 6.02
CA THR A 163 7.04 -7.36 6.59
C THR A 163 7.41 -8.76 7.09
N GLY A 164 8.68 -9.17 7.01
CA GLY A 164 9.11 -10.51 7.42
C GLY A 164 8.48 -11.63 6.59
N SER A 165 8.13 -11.33 5.33
CA SER A 165 7.37 -12.24 4.48
C SER A 165 8.28 -13.04 3.55
N ASN A 166 7.75 -14.11 2.96
CA ASN A 166 8.44 -14.92 1.96
C ASN A 166 9.78 -15.50 2.44
N GLY A 167 9.86 -15.91 3.72
CA GLY A 167 11.06 -16.51 4.31
C GLY A 167 12.16 -15.51 4.64
N PHE A 168 11.91 -14.20 4.52
CA PHE A 168 12.80 -13.18 5.03
C PHE A 168 12.43 -12.83 6.47
N LYS A 169 13.43 -12.64 7.32
CA LYS A 169 13.22 -12.03 8.64
C LYS A 169 13.07 -10.52 8.48
N GLU A 170 12.17 -9.92 9.26
CA GLU A 170 12.03 -8.47 9.35
C GLU A 170 13.39 -7.79 9.58
N ASN A 171 13.72 -6.85 8.72
CA ASN A 171 14.96 -6.09 8.74
C ASN A 171 14.78 -4.74 8.02
N CYS A 172 14.48 -3.71 8.80
CA CYS A 172 14.32 -2.36 8.30
C CYS A 172 15.53 -1.82 7.52
N LYS A 173 16.76 -2.10 7.97
CA LYS A 173 17.97 -1.58 7.29
C LYS A 173 18.07 -2.15 5.88
N SER A 174 17.84 -3.46 5.74
CA SER A 174 17.81 -4.14 4.45
C SER A 174 16.64 -3.65 3.60
N SER A 175 15.46 -3.44 4.21
CA SER A 175 14.29 -2.90 3.51
C SER A 175 14.58 -1.52 2.90
N ILE A 176 15.05 -0.58 3.71
CA ILE A 176 15.42 0.77 3.27
C ILE A 176 16.53 0.72 2.20
N TYR A 177 17.52 -0.15 2.37
CA TYR A 177 18.59 -0.34 1.39
C TYR A 177 18.02 -0.74 0.03
N TRP A 178 17.15 -1.74 -0.01
CA TRP A 178 16.57 -2.23 -1.24
C TRP A 178 15.57 -1.26 -1.87
N TYR A 179 14.78 -0.53 -1.08
CA TYR A 179 13.95 0.55 -1.62
C TYR A 179 14.77 1.72 -2.18
N LYS A 180 15.91 2.07 -1.56
CA LYS A 180 16.84 3.05 -2.15
C LYS A 180 17.39 2.56 -3.48
N LYS A 181 17.80 1.29 -3.55
CA LYS A 181 18.27 0.68 -4.79
C LYS A 181 17.20 0.66 -5.88
N ALA A 182 15.97 0.30 -5.53
CA ALA A 182 14.83 0.37 -6.44
C ALA A 182 14.63 1.79 -6.99
N TYR A 183 14.61 2.80 -6.11
CA TYR A 183 14.51 4.19 -6.53
C TYR A 183 15.68 4.64 -7.42
N GLU A 184 16.92 4.22 -7.11
CA GLU A 184 18.10 4.51 -7.93
C GLU A 184 18.00 3.86 -9.33
N SER A 185 17.48 2.63 -9.41
CA SER A 185 17.32 1.88 -10.66
C SER A 185 16.17 2.38 -11.53
N ASN A 186 15.12 2.93 -10.94
CA ASN A 186 13.99 3.49 -11.67
C ASN A 186 13.41 4.73 -10.96
N PRO A 187 14.03 5.91 -11.11
CA PRO A 187 13.56 7.14 -10.46
C PRO A 187 12.17 7.60 -10.92
N GLU A 188 11.72 7.12 -12.09
CA GLU A 188 10.41 7.44 -12.66
C GLU A 188 9.26 6.65 -12.01
N ASP A 189 9.54 5.64 -11.18
CA ASP A 189 8.51 4.94 -10.42
C ASP A 189 8.28 5.60 -9.04
N PRO A 190 7.06 6.13 -8.75
CA PRO A 190 6.77 6.76 -7.47
C PRO A 190 6.74 5.79 -6.28
N TYR A 191 6.60 4.47 -6.47
CA TYR A 191 6.31 3.55 -5.35
C TYR A 191 7.47 3.43 -4.36
N ALA A 192 8.69 3.16 -4.83
CA ALA A 192 9.86 3.09 -3.95
C ALA A 192 10.09 4.42 -3.20
N LEU A 193 9.91 5.53 -3.92
CA LEU A 193 10.02 6.88 -3.37
C LEU A 193 8.96 7.19 -2.31
N MET A 194 7.71 6.77 -2.54
CA MET A 194 6.59 6.88 -1.59
C MET A 194 6.86 6.10 -0.31
N ILE A 195 7.36 4.86 -0.41
CA ILE A 195 7.67 4.05 0.75
C ILE A 195 8.79 4.68 1.57
N LEU A 196 9.88 5.13 0.92
CA LEU A 196 10.96 5.86 1.60
C LEU A 196 10.45 7.13 2.28
N ALA A 197 9.65 7.94 1.59
CA ALA A 197 9.05 9.16 2.13
C ALA A 197 8.21 8.88 3.39
N ARG A 198 7.44 7.78 3.39
CA ARG A 198 6.62 7.35 4.52
C ARG A 198 7.46 6.84 5.70
N ILE A 199 8.44 5.98 5.44
CA ILE A 199 9.34 5.42 6.47
C ILE A 199 10.02 6.56 7.24
N TYR A 200 10.62 7.51 6.53
CA TYR A 200 11.32 8.63 7.17
C TYR A 200 10.38 9.61 7.89
N PHE A 201 9.15 9.76 7.39
CA PHE A 201 8.15 10.68 7.94
C PHE A 201 7.50 10.17 9.23
N LYS A 202 6.92 8.96 9.22
CA LYS A 202 6.21 8.42 10.38
C LYS A 202 7.21 8.07 11.49
N GLY A 203 8.43 7.68 11.10
CA GLY A 203 9.21 6.79 11.93
C GLY A 203 8.47 5.44 12.02
N ASP A 204 9.10 4.46 12.60
CA ASP A 204 8.42 3.19 12.84
C ASP A 204 9.04 2.64 14.11
N GLU A 205 8.23 2.35 15.13
CA GLU A 205 8.75 1.80 16.38
C GLU A 205 9.60 0.54 16.12
N ASP A 206 9.28 -0.20 15.05
CA ASP A 206 9.98 -1.41 14.64
C ASP A 206 11.11 -1.17 13.61
N CYS A 207 11.01 -0.14 12.75
CA CYS A 207 12.00 0.15 11.69
C CYS A 207 12.92 1.35 12.00
N MET A 208 12.38 2.52 12.34
CA MET A 208 13.17 3.67 12.76
C MET A 208 12.73 4.19 14.12
N LYS A 209 13.56 3.97 15.16
CA LYS A 209 13.34 4.41 16.54
C LYS A 209 12.90 5.88 16.67
N LYS A 210 13.31 6.74 15.74
CA LYS A 210 12.87 8.14 15.61
C LYS A 210 12.77 8.53 14.14
N GLN A 211 11.91 9.50 13.86
CA GLN A 211 11.69 10.10 12.53
C GLN A 211 12.98 10.73 11.98
N ASP A 212 13.13 10.84 10.67
CA ASP A 212 14.20 11.64 10.04
C ASP A 212 13.55 12.64 9.09
N TYR A 213 13.20 13.80 9.63
CA TYR A 213 12.49 14.82 8.87
C TYR A 213 13.32 15.42 7.73
N LYS A 214 14.65 15.34 7.79
CA LYS A 214 15.52 15.82 6.71
C LYS A 214 15.39 14.92 5.49
N LEU A 215 15.48 13.60 5.67
CA LEU A 215 15.27 12.64 4.60
C LEU A 215 13.80 12.58 4.17
N ALA A 216 12.85 12.64 5.11
CA ALA A 216 11.44 12.69 4.80
C ALA A 216 11.09 13.90 3.92
N LEU A 217 11.60 15.09 4.26
CA LEU A 217 11.39 16.30 3.48
C LEU A 217 11.97 16.18 2.07
N LYS A 218 13.18 15.61 1.96
CA LYS A 218 13.82 15.35 0.66
C LYS A 218 12.94 14.46 -0.21
N TYR A 219 12.57 13.27 0.28
CA TYR A 219 11.82 12.29 -0.52
C TYR A 219 10.39 12.73 -0.82
N ASN A 220 9.69 13.41 0.10
CA ASN A 220 8.35 13.93 -0.18
C ASN A 220 8.39 15.08 -1.21
N LYS A 221 9.41 15.96 -1.19
CA LYS A 221 9.55 17.00 -2.23
C LYS A 221 9.81 16.41 -3.61
N GLU A 222 10.63 15.38 -3.70
CA GLU A 222 10.84 14.67 -4.97
C GLU A 222 9.56 13.96 -5.43
N LEU A 223 8.85 13.28 -4.52
CA LEU A 223 7.58 12.62 -4.84
C LEU A 223 6.53 13.62 -5.33
N TYR A 224 6.43 14.77 -4.68
CA TYR A 224 5.53 15.84 -5.07
C TYR A 224 5.81 16.34 -6.50
N LYS A 225 7.08 16.63 -6.83
CA LYS A 225 7.50 17.04 -8.18
C LYS A 225 7.23 15.95 -9.21
N HIS A 226 7.47 14.69 -8.83
CA HIS A 226 7.33 13.56 -9.72
C HIS A 226 5.87 13.25 -10.06
N ALA A 227 5.02 13.21 -9.03
CA ALA A 227 3.58 13.08 -9.17
C ALA A 227 2.99 14.25 -9.97
N ALA A 228 3.67 15.41 -10.00
CA ALA A 228 3.22 16.54 -10.79
C ALA A 228 3.47 16.42 -12.31
N LYS A 229 4.41 15.57 -12.73
CA LYS A 229 4.84 15.43 -14.13
C LYS A 229 4.24 14.20 -14.83
N THR A 230 3.66 13.30 -14.07
CA THR A 230 3.20 12.00 -14.54
C THR A 230 1.68 11.92 -14.46
N ILE A 231 1.07 10.93 -15.12
CA ILE A 231 -0.34 10.53 -14.85
C ILE A 231 -0.41 9.74 -13.52
N ALA A 232 0.61 9.85 -12.65
CA ALA A 232 0.55 9.23 -11.35
C ALA A 232 -0.68 9.74 -10.60
N PRO A 233 -1.31 8.90 -9.77
CA PRO A 233 -2.52 9.28 -9.07
C PRO A 233 -2.29 10.59 -8.32
N GLU A 234 -3.17 11.57 -8.55
CA GLU A 234 -3.22 12.86 -7.85
C GLU A 234 -2.99 12.69 -6.35
N PHE A 235 -3.54 11.61 -5.79
CA PHE A 235 -3.31 11.10 -4.44
C PHE A 235 -1.86 11.20 -3.93
N HIS A 236 -0.84 10.78 -4.68
CA HIS A 236 0.56 10.81 -4.20
C HIS A 236 1.07 12.23 -4.00
N ARG A 237 0.66 13.16 -4.88
CA ARG A 237 0.99 14.58 -4.76
C ARG A 237 0.35 15.14 -3.49
N LEU A 238 -0.91 14.80 -3.25
CA LEU A 238 -1.67 15.25 -2.09
C LEU A 238 -1.10 14.74 -0.76
N GLU A 239 -0.79 13.44 -0.66
CA GLU A 239 -0.16 12.86 0.54
C GLU A 239 1.22 13.49 0.81
N SER A 240 2.01 13.73 -0.24
CA SER A 240 3.33 14.35 -0.11
C SER A 240 3.21 15.78 0.41
N SER A 241 2.26 16.55 -0.12
CA SER A 241 1.95 17.91 0.33
C SER A 241 1.63 17.94 1.83
N ALA A 242 0.76 17.01 2.28
CA ALA A 242 0.38 16.88 3.67
C ALA A 242 1.60 16.59 4.56
N ARG A 243 2.43 15.59 4.18
CA ARG A 243 3.62 15.21 4.95
C ARG A 243 4.65 16.36 5.02
N ILE A 244 4.86 17.08 3.92
CA ILE A 244 5.75 18.26 3.92
C ILE A 244 5.21 19.35 4.85
N GLY A 245 3.91 19.62 4.79
CA GLY A 245 3.26 20.58 5.70
C GLY A 245 3.46 20.20 7.16
N VAL A 246 3.28 18.92 7.53
CA VAL A 246 3.49 18.43 8.90
C VAL A 246 4.95 18.54 9.33
N ILE A 247 5.91 18.26 8.46
CA ILE A 247 7.34 18.45 8.76
C ILE A 247 7.61 19.90 9.16
N TYR A 248 7.09 20.87 8.40
CA TYR A 248 7.25 22.29 8.73
C TYR A 248 6.45 22.71 9.96
N LEU A 249 5.29 22.10 10.22
CA LEU A 249 4.46 22.37 11.40
C LEU A 249 5.18 21.95 12.69
N ASN A 250 5.81 20.78 12.68
CA ASN A 250 6.39 20.16 13.87
C ASN A 250 7.87 20.51 14.07
N GLY A 251 8.64 20.71 12.98
CA GLY A 251 10.09 20.80 13.03
C GLY A 251 10.75 19.51 13.56
N GLY A 252 12.08 19.51 13.71
CA GLY A 252 12.87 18.36 14.19
C GLY A 252 14.04 18.01 13.28
N PHE A 253 15.05 17.31 13.82
CA PHE A 253 16.24 16.82 13.07
C PHE A 253 16.93 17.89 12.21
N GLY A 254 17.06 19.11 12.75
CA GLY A 254 17.69 20.24 12.05
C GLY A 254 16.75 21.01 11.12
N ILE A 255 15.44 20.72 11.14
CA ILE A 255 14.41 21.52 10.49
C ILE A 255 13.69 22.34 11.56
N GLU A 256 13.70 23.66 11.43
CA GLU A 256 12.95 24.55 12.31
C GLU A 256 11.45 24.54 11.97
N LYS A 257 10.62 24.76 13.00
CA LYS A 257 9.19 24.99 12.81
C LYS A 257 8.99 26.22 11.93
N ASN A 258 8.16 26.09 10.90
CA ASN A 258 7.81 27.17 10.00
C ASN A 258 6.33 27.08 9.63
N TYR A 259 5.49 27.72 10.43
CA TYR A 259 4.03 27.69 10.25
C TYR A 259 3.59 28.30 8.93
N GLN A 260 4.27 29.32 8.42
CA GLN A 260 3.94 29.88 7.11
C GLN A 260 4.15 28.87 5.98
N ASN A 261 5.25 28.13 5.99
CA ASN A 261 5.48 27.07 5.02
C ASN A 261 4.52 25.90 5.21
N ALA A 262 4.25 25.50 6.45
CA ALA A 262 3.25 24.47 6.73
C ALA A 262 1.89 24.85 6.11
N TYR A 263 1.42 26.08 6.37
CA TYR A 263 0.18 26.60 5.82
C TYR A 263 0.18 26.60 4.29
N LYS A 264 1.27 27.04 3.64
CA LYS A 264 1.39 27.01 2.18
C LYS A 264 1.27 25.59 1.59
N TRP A 265 1.85 24.59 2.24
CA TRP A 265 1.78 23.19 1.78
C TRP A 265 0.41 22.56 2.04
N PHE A 266 -0.26 22.91 3.13
CA PHE A 266 -1.64 22.47 3.35
C PHE A 266 -2.62 23.19 2.43
N ASN A 267 -2.38 24.47 2.14
CA ASN A 267 -3.20 25.36 1.31
C ASN A 267 -2.68 25.49 -0.14
N ASP A 268 -2.06 24.44 -0.69
CA ASP A 268 -1.51 24.50 -2.05
C ASP A 268 -2.65 24.46 -3.09
N ASN A 269 -2.88 25.58 -3.76
CA ASN A 269 -3.98 25.76 -4.72
C ASN A 269 -3.85 24.90 -5.99
N ASN A 270 -2.71 24.22 -6.20
CA ASN A 270 -2.53 23.30 -7.33
C ASN A 270 -3.05 21.88 -7.04
N ASN A 271 -3.71 21.70 -5.90
CA ASN A 271 -4.13 20.41 -5.34
C ASN A 271 -5.55 20.50 -4.80
N ASP A 272 -6.39 19.53 -5.13
CA ASP A 272 -7.62 19.32 -4.39
C ASP A 272 -7.26 18.88 -2.96
N TYR A 273 -7.81 19.56 -1.95
CA TYR A 273 -7.42 19.31 -0.56
C TYR A 273 -7.82 17.91 -0.10
N THR A 274 -6.86 17.10 0.36
CA THR A 274 -7.19 15.89 1.13
C THR A 274 -7.84 16.24 2.46
N GLY A 275 -8.65 15.33 2.99
CA GLY A 275 -9.15 15.44 4.37
C GLY A 275 -8.03 15.72 5.38
N THR A 276 -6.83 15.16 5.17
CA THR A 276 -5.64 15.43 6.00
C THR A 276 -5.17 16.89 5.91
N ASN A 277 -5.07 17.47 4.71
CA ASN A 277 -4.72 18.89 4.55
C ASN A 277 -5.76 19.80 5.21
N GLN A 278 -7.04 19.52 4.99
CA GLN A 278 -8.14 20.28 5.59
C GLN A 278 -8.11 20.21 7.13
N TYR A 279 -7.81 19.04 7.69
CA TYR A 279 -7.60 18.88 9.14
C TYR A 279 -6.50 19.80 9.65
N TYR A 280 -5.33 19.81 9.00
CA TYR A 280 -4.22 20.63 9.46
C TYR A 280 -4.47 22.13 9.28
N ILE A 281 -5.20 22.55 8.24
CA ILE A 281 -5.65 23.95 8.13
C ILE A 281 -6.55 24.30 9.32
N GLY A 282 -7.50 23.43 9.67
CA GLY A 282 -8.34 23.60 10.86
C GLY A 282 -7.52 23.68 12.16
N TYR A 283 -6.50 22.83 12.29
CA TYR A 283 -5.57 22.85 13.42
C TYR A 283 -4.81 24.17 13.56
N MET A 284 -4.36 24.74 12.43
CA MET A 284 -3.67 26.02 12.44
C MET A 284 -4.59 27.17 12.85
N TYR A 285 -5.84 27.19 12.39
CA TYR A 285 -6.84 28.16 12.85
C TYR A 285 -7.22 27.99 14.33
N SER A 286 -7.37 26.77 14.85
CA SER A 286 -7.75 26.58 16.26
C SER A 286 -6.64 26.98 17.24
N HIS A 287 -5.38 26.97 16.81
CA HIS A 287 -4.21 27.29 17.63
C HIS A 287 -3.58 28.66 17.33
N GLY A 288 -4.01 29.33 16.26
CA GLY A 288 -3.41 30.61 15.85
C GLY A 288 -1.99 30.47 15.30
N LEU A 289 -1.71 29.39 14.55
CA LEU A 289 -0.40 29.13 13.98
C LEU A 289 -0.31 29.76 12.59
N PHE A 290 0.49 30.82 12.44
CA PHE A 290 0.59 31.69 11.25
C PHE A 290 -0.69 32.48 10.89
N VAL A 291 -1.87 31.90 11.08
CA VAL A 291 -3.17 32.56 10.96
C VAL A 291 -3.67 33.03 12.33
N GLN A 292 -4.57 34.03 12.37
CA GLN A 292 -5.23 34.43 13.62
C GLN A 292 -6.08 33.27 14.16
N LYS A 293 -6.08 33.09 15.48
CA LYS A 293 -6.89 32.06 16.12
C LYS A 293 -8.38 32.30 15.87
N ASP A 294 -9.03 31.33 15.23
CA ASP A 294 -10.46 31.38 14.88
C ASP A 294 -11.05 29.96 14.92
N ASN A 295 -11.85 29.69 15.96
CA ASN A 295 -12.51 28.40 16.13
C ASN A 295 -13.67 28.17 15.15
N ILE A 296 -14.29 29.24 14.63
CA ILE A 296 -15.36 29.14 13.61
C ILE A 296 -14.74 28.69 12.29
N ALA A 297 -13.63 29.32 11.89
CA ALA A 297 -12.86 28.88 10.72
C ALA A 297 -12.34 27.45 10.90
N ALA A 298 -11.79 27.12 12.07
CA ALA A 298 -11.32 25.77 12.37
C ALA A 298 -12.43 24.72 12.23
N MET A 299 -13.62 24.99 12.81
CA MET A 299 -14.76 24.09 12.72
C MET A 299 -15.18 23.84 11.26
N LYS A 300 -15.22 24.88 10.42
CA LYS A 300 -15.52 24.73 8.99
C LYS A 300 -14.54 23.78 8.28
N TRP A 301 -13.24 23.92 8.58
CA TRP A 301 -12.20 23.05 8.00
C TRP A 301 -12.26 21.62 8.54
N TYR A 302 -12.53 21.44 9.83
CA TYR A 302 -12.71 20.09 10.41
C TYR A 302 -13.95 19.39 9.85
N LYS A 303 -15.09 20.07 9.65
CA LYS A 303 -16.26 19.47 8.99
C LYS A 303 -15.95 19.04 7.55
N LYS A 304 -15.21 19.85 6.78
CA LYS A 304 -14.75 19.47 5.42
C LYS A 304 -13.87 18.22 5.48
N SER A 305 -12.89 18.22 6.38
CA SER A 305 -12.01 17.06 6.59
C SER A 305 -12.79 15.81 6.95
N ALA A 306 -13.81 15.95 7.80
CA ALA A 306 -14.68 14.87 8.22
C ALA A 306 -15.57 14.32 7.10
N SER A 307 -16.06 15.19 6.19
CA SER A 307 -16.83 14.77 5.01
C SER A 307 -15.98 14.05 3.96
N GLU A 308 -14.67 14.28 3.94
CA GLU A 308 -13.71 13.49 3.13
C GLU A 308 -13.31 12.16 3.81
N GLY A 309 -13.95 11.80 4.93
CA GLY A 309 -13.71 10.55 5.65
C GLY A 309 -12.47 10.54 6.56
N SER A 310 -11.85 11.68 6.84
CA SER A 310 -10.72 11.74 7.77
C SER A 310 -11.18 11.51 9.22
N HIS A 311 -10.67 10.45 9.86
CA HIS A 311 -10.95 10.19 11.28
C HIS A 311 -10.47 11.32 12.21
N ASP A 312 -9.39 12.02 11.84
CA ASP A 312 -8.87 13.16 12.61
C ASP A 312 -9.79 14.38 12.49
N GLY A 313 -10.31 14.65 11.28
CA GLY A 313 -11.34 15.66 11.06
C GLY A 313 -12.63 15.35 11.81
N GLN A 314 -13.08 14.10 11.77
CA GLN A 314 -14.26 13.62 12.53
C GLN A 314 -14.05 13.79 14.03
N TYR A 315 -12.90 13.38 14.56
CA TYR A 315 -12.55 13.54 15.98
C TYR A 315 -12.58 15.01 16.42
N LYS A 316 -11.93 15.91 15.67
CA LYS A 316 -11.92 17.34 15.99
C LYS A 316 -13.30 17.98 15.87
N THR A 317 -14.10 17.55 14.89
CA THR A 317 -15.49 17.99 14.76
C THR A 317 -16.30 17.59 16.00
N GLY A 318 -16.15 16.35 16.48
CA GLY A 318 -16.74 15.88 17.73
C GLY A 318 -16.33 16.73 18.94
N LEU A 319 -15.03 16.98 19.11
CA LEU A 319 -14.53 17.83 20.20
C LEU A 319 -15.06 19.28 20.13
N HIS A 320 -15.20 19.84 18.92
CA HIS A 320 -15.75 21.18 18.76
C HIS A 320 -17.22 21.25 19.19
N TYR A 321 -18.02 20.21 18.90
CA TYR A 321 -19.38 20.10 19.43
C TYR A 321 -19.41 19.86 20.95
N TYR A 322 -18.48 19.06 21.50
CA TYR A 322 -18.39 18.80 22.94
C TYR A 322 -18.11 20.07 23.76
N TYR A 323 -17.13 20.86 23.31
CA TYR A 323 -16.68 22.06 24.03
C TYR A 323 -17.41 23.33 23.59
N GLY A 324 -18.11 23.33 22.46
CA GLY A 324 -18.73 24.52 21.88
C GLY A 324 -17.72 25.47 21.22
N LEU A 325 -16.72 24.93 20.50
CA LEU A 325 -15.64 25.71 19.90
C LEU A 325 -16.02 26.17 18.49
N GLY A 326 -16.40 27.45 18.35
CA GLY A 326 -16.82 28.00 17.05
C GLY A 326 -18.14 27.45 16.53
N ILE A 327 -18.86 26.72 17.38
CA ILE A 327 -20.20 26.18 17.15
C ILE A 327 -20.91 26.04 18.50
N THR A 328 -22.24 26.05 18.49
CA THR A 328 -23.04 25.76 19.69
C THR A 328 -22.73 24.34 20.19
N LYS A 329 -22.56 24.21 21.50
CA LYS A 329 -22.33 22.93 22.16
C LYS A 329 -23.51 21.97 21.91
N ASP A 330 -23.21 20.75 21.50
CA ASP A 330 -24.21 19.72 21.21
C ASP A 330 -23.62 18.32 21.45
N TYR A 331 -24.04 17.67 22.56
CA TYR A 331 -23.53 16.35 22.91
C TYR A 331 -24.01 15.23 21.97
N VAL A 332 -25.17 15.39 21.33
CA VAL A 332 -25.66 14.40 20.35
C VAL A 332 -24.77 14.45 19.11
N MET A 333 -24.51 15.64 18.57
CA MET A 333 -23.61 15.78 17.42
C MET A 333 -22.15 15.44 17.77
N SER A 334 -21.72 15.73 19.00
CA SER A 334 -20.42 15.26 19.48
C SER A 334 -20.32 13.74 19.44
N TYR A 335 -21.33 13.03 19.97
CA TYR A 335 -21.37 11.58 19.95
C TYR A 335 -21.37 11.03 18.51
N VAL A 336 -22.15 11.63 17.61
CA VAL A 336 -22.19 11.24 16.18
C VAL A 336 -20.79 11.22 15.59
N TRP A 337 -20.08 12.35 15.65
CA TRP A 337 -18.78 12.48 15.01
C TRP A 337 -17.68 11.65 15.68
N LEU A 338 -17.71 11.51 17.01
CA LEU A 338 -16.77 10.65 17.73
C LEU A 338 -17.00 9.17 17.44
N ASN A 339 -18.26 8.74 17.32
CA ASN A 339 -18.60 7.37 16.98
C ASN A 339 -18.17 7.00 15.55
N ILE A 340 -18.34 7.92 14.59
CA ILE A 340 -17.83 7.75 13.22
C ILE A 340 -16.29 7.68 13.22
N SER A 341 -15.62 8.58 13.95
CA SER A 341 -14.16 8.60 14.05
C SER A 341 -13.61 7.30 14.66
N ALA A 342 -14.27 6.78 15.70
CA ALA A 342 -13.92 5.51 16.32
C ALA A 342 -14.09 4.33 15.35
N ALA A 343 -15.19 4.29 14.59
CA ALA A 343 -15.42 3.28 13.55
C ALA A 343 -14.35 3.32 12.45
N ASN A 344 -13.79 4.50 12.16
CA ASN A 344 -12.69 4.71 11.21
C ASN A 344 -11.29 4.54 11.82
N GLY A 345 -11.17 4.02 13.05
CA GLY A 345 -9.91 3.57 13.64
C GLY A 345 -9.28 4.50 14.69
N SER A 346 -9.94 5.60 15.07
CA SER A 346 -9.43 6.48 16.13
C SER A 346 -9.74 5.92 17.53
N LYS A 347 -8.71 5.40 18.21
CA LYS A 347 -8.85 4.91 19.61
C LYS A 347 -9.25 6.02 20.57
N ASN A 348 -8.61 7.19 20.48
CA ASN A 348 -8.92 8.35 21.30
C ASN A 348 -10.37 8.83 21.11
N ALA A 349 -10.96 8.62 19.92
CA ALA A 349 -12.35 8.98 19.69
C ALA A 349 -13.32 8.07 20.44
N ALA A 350 -13.00 6.78 20.59
CA ALA A 350 -13.82 5.84 21.37
C ALA A 350 -13.86 6.25 22.85
N GLU A 351 -12.71 6.57 23.44
CA GLU A 351 -12.62 7.02 24.84
C GLU A 351 -13.47 8.26 25.09
N VAL A 352 -13.31 9.30 24.25
CA VAL A 352 -14.09 10.55 24.41
C VAL A 352 -15.57 10.32 24.11
N ARG A 353 -15.92 9.44 23.16
CA ARG A 353 -17.33 9.10 22.87
C ARG A 353 -18.00 8.53 24.13
N ASP A 354 -17.32 7.65 24.84
CA ASP A 354 -17.86 7.00 26.04
C ASP A 354 -18.07 8.04 27.16
N GLU A 355 -17.18 9.03 27.30
CA GLU A 355 -17.40 10.19 28.20
C GLU A 355 -18.58 11.06 27.78
N VAL A 356 -18.85 11.21 26.48
CA VAL A 356 -20.02 11.94 25.97
C VAL A 356 -21.29 11.16 26.26
N GLU A 357 -21.25 9.83 26.21
CA GLU A 357 -22.39 8.95 26.45
C GLU A 357 -23.00 9.18 27.84
N GLU A 358 -22.16 9.37 28.86
CA GLU A 358 -22.59 9.69 30.23
C GLU A 358 -23.39 11.00 30.35
N LYS A 359 -23.31 11.88 29.34
CA LYS A 359 -24.04 13.16 29.28
C LYS A 359 -25.37 13.06 28.54
N LEU A 360 -25.69 11.90 27.96
CA LEU A 360 -26.86 11.67 27.13
C LEU A 360 -27.84 10.71 27.80
N ASN A 361 -29.12 10.88 27.51
CA ASN A 361 -30.13 9.86 27.83
C ASN A 361 -30.20 8.81 26.70
N THR A 362 -30.80 7.66 27.00
CA THR A 362 -30.93 6.54 26.06
C THR A 362 -31.56 6.93 24.71
N ALA A 363 -32.59 7.78 24.73
CA ALA A 363 -33.24 8.25 23.50
C ALA A 363 -32.29 9.07 22.62
N SER A 364 -31.45 9.90 23.23
CA SER A 364 -30.45 10.73 22.54
C SER A 364 -29.31 9.89 21.97
N ILE A 365 -28.87 8.85 22.69
CA ILE A 365 -27.87 7.89 22.22
C ILE A 365 -28.38 7.14 20.99
N ILE A 366 -29.61 6.59 21.05
CA ILE A 366 -30.23 5.90 19.91
C ILE A 366 -30.35 6.84 18.70
N LYS A 367 -30.71 8.11 18.94
CA LYS A 367 -30.76 9.13 17.88
C LYS A 367 -29.37 9.35 17.26
N ALA A 368 -28.34 9.55 18.10
CA ALA A 368 -26.97 9.78 17.64
C ALA A 368 -26.42 8.57 16.84
N GLN A 369 -26.69 7.34 17.29
CA GLN A 369 -26.28 6.13 16.58
C GLN A 369 -26.96 6.02 15.21
N LYS A 370 -28.26 6.32 15.11
CA LYS A 370 -28.97 6.36 13.81
C LYS A 370 -28.38 7.38 12.84
N ILE A 371 -28.07 8.59 13.33
CA ILE A 371 -27.43 9.62 12.51
C ILE A 371 -26.04 9.17 12.06
N SER A 372 -25.26 8.54 12.96
CA SER A 372 -23.92 8.02 12.65
C SER A 372 -23.97 6.97 11.54
N SER A 373 -24.88 5.99 11.62
CA SER A 373 -25.05 4.96 10.60
C SER A 373 -25.46 5.56 9.26
N ARG A 374 -26.45 6.46 9.24
CA ARG A 374 -26.88 7.18 8.03
C ARG A 374 -25.73 7.96 7.40
N CYS A 375 -24.95 8.66 8.22
CA CYS A 375 -23.77 9.40 7.77
C CYS A 375 -22.76 8.48 7.09
N LEU A 376 -22.39 7.35 7.72
CA LEU A 376 -21.48 6.35 7.17
C LEU A 376 -22.00 5.74 5.86
N GLU A 377 -23.27 5.33 5.82
CA GLU A 377 -23.91 4.76 4.61
C GLU A 377 -23.95 5.75 3.45
N SER A 378 -24.16 7.03 3.76
CA SER A 378 -24.18 8.12 2.77
C SER A 378 -22.80 8.59 2.32
N LYS A 379 -21.71 7.95 2.77
CA LYS A 379 -20.33 8.41 2.56
C LYS A 379 -20.14 9.86 3.02
N TYR A 380 -20.57 10.13 4.24
CA TYR A 380 -20.42 11.39 4.96
C TYR A 380 -21.21 12.60 4.42
N VAL A 381 -22.25 12.36 3.62
CA VAL A 381 -23.10 13.43 3.06
C VAL A 381 -24.25 13.81 4.02
N MET A 382 -24.84 12.83 4.71
CA MET A 382 -26.02 13.01 5.59
C MET A 382 -25.67 12.90 7.08
N CYS A 383 -24.75 13.77 7.53
CA CYS A 383 -24.19 13.73 8.89
C CYS A 383 -24.76 14.75 9.86
N ASP A 384 -25.52 15.73 9.34
CA ASP A 384 -26.25 16.69 10.16
C ASP A 384 -27.71 16.22 10.37
N TYR A 385 -28.45 16.93 11.23
CA TYR A 385 -29.81 16.58 11.67
C TYR A 385 -30.76 16.23 10.52
#